data_AF-A0A3R7HXX6-F1
#
_entry.id   AF-A0A3R7HXX6-F1
#
_cell.length_a   1.000
_cell.length_b   1.000
_cell.length_c   1.000
_cell.angle_alpha   90.00
_cell.angle_beta   90.00
_cell.angle_gamma   90.00
#
_symmetry.space_group_name_H-M   'P 1'
#
loop_
_entity.id
_entity.type
_entity.pdbx_description
1 polymer ?
#
loop_
_entity_poly.entity_id
_entity_poly.type
_entity_poly.pdbx_seq_one_letter_code
_entity_poly.pdbx_strand_id
1 'polypeptide(L)'
;MSSNQFEIDLTHLERIIPLLVHGNPLALAYWRRRVSSLSTQQGLLPGGNRRVTRLLNVFDEVERALITGKATARRSLGRTAKR
;
A
#
# COMPACT_ATOMS: atom_id res chain seq x y z
N MET A 1 -10.55 -6.96 18.90
CA MET A 1 -9.13 -7.36 18.80
C MET A 1 -8.39 -6.80 20.02
N SER A 2 -7.42 -7.52 20.58
CA SER A 2 -6.60 -7.02 21.69
C SER A 2 -5.51 -6.07 21.21
N SER A 3 -4.95 -5.25 22.10
CA SER A 3 -3.86 -4.32 21.77
C SER A 3 -2.61 -5.05 21.24
N ASN A 4 -2.22 -6.18 21.84
CA ASN A 4 -1.13 -7.03 21.34
C ASN A 4 -1.37 -7.54 19.91
N GLN A 5 -2.58 -8.03 19.62
CA GLN A 5 -2.89 -8.53 18.27
C GLN A 5 -2.87 -7.39 17.25
N PHE A 6 -3.35 -6.22 17.65
CA PHE A 6 -3.27 -5.01 16.82
C PHE A 6 -1.82 -4.63 16.52
N GLU A 7 -0.92 -4.67 17.51
CA GLU A 7 0.50 -4.37 17.34
C GLU A 7 1.20 -5.36 16.40
N ILE A 8 0.90 -6.66 16.54
CA ILE A 8 1.44 -7.72 15.67
C ILE A 8 0.99 -7.49 14.23
N ASP A 9 -0.30 -7.26 14.01
CA ASP A 9 -0.86 -7.02 12.68
C ASP A 9 -0.23 -5.78 12.03
N LEU A 10 -0.08 -4.68 12.79
CA LEU A 10 0.55 -3.44 12.32
C LEU A 10 2.02 -3.64 11.95
N THR A 11 2.77 -4.33 12.80
CA THR A 11 4.20 -4.59 12.58
C THR A 11 4.41 -5.50 11.36
N HIS A 12 3.51 -6.47 11.15
CA HIS A 12 3.53 -7.31 9.97
C HIS A 12 3.29 -6.48 8.70
N LEU A 13 2.29 -5.59 8.73
CA LEU A 13 1.98 -4.71 7.59
C LEU A 13 3.15 -3.79 7.22
N GLU A 14 3.84 -3.23 8.23
CA GLU A 14 5.04 -2.40 8.01
C GLU A 14 6.18 -3.18 7.33
N ARG A 15 6.32 -4.48 7.64
CA ARG A 15 7.37 -5.33 7.07
C ARG A 15 7.08 -5.78 5.64
N ILE A 16 5.82 -6.03 5.29
CA ILE A 16 5.48 -6.51 3.94
C ILE A 16 5.46 -5.40 2.89
N ILE A 17 5.28 -4.14 3.29
CA ILE A 17 5.15 -3.01 2.36
C ILE A 17 6.30 -2.92 1.33
N PRO A 18 7.59 -3.02 1.72
CA PRO A 18 8.69 -2.99 0.75
C PRO A 18 8.62 -4.12 -0.30
N LEU A 19 7.99 -5.25 0.05
CA LEU A 19 7.79 -6.38 -0.85
C LEU A 19 6.62 -6.13 -1.82
N LEU A 20 5.62 -5.35 -1.42
CA LEU A 20 4.46 -5.01 -2.27
C LEU A 20 4.83 -4.04 -3.40
N VAL A 21 5.84 -3.19 -3.19
CA VAL A 21 6.38 -2.28 -4.22
C VAL A 21 6.85 -3.03 -5.47
N HIS A 22 7.28 -4.28 -5.32
CA HIS A 22 7.85 -5.11 -6.38
C HIS A 22 6.83 -6.12 -6.97
N GLY A 23 5.57 -6.11 -6.51
CA GLY A 23 4.62 -7.21 -6.74
C GLY A 23 3.29 -6.86 -7.44
N ASN A 24 2.36 -7.82 -7.37
CA ASN A 24 1.06 -7.80 -8.06
C ASN A 24 0.13 -6.66 -7.58
N PRO A 25 -0.45 -5.84 -8.48
CA PRO A 25 -1.40 -4.78 -8.14
C PRO A 25 -2.64 -5.22 -7.33
N LEU A 26 -3.09 -6.47 -7.52
CA LEU A 26 -4.22 -7.02 -6.75
C LEU A 26 -3.89 -7.20 -5.26
N ALA A 27 -2.60 -7.39 -4.93
CA ALA A 27 -2.15 -7.42 -3.55
C ALA A 27 -2.33 -6.04 -2.90
N LEU A 28 -2.08 -4.95 -3.63
CA LEU A 28 -2.14 -3.59 -3.09
C LEU A 28 -3.54 -3.21 -2.61
N ALA A 29 -4.58 -3.47 -3.41
CA ALA A 29 -5.97 -3.19 -3.04
C ALA A 29 -6.42 -4.00 -1.82
N TYR A 30 -6.01 -5.27 -1.74
CA TYR A 30 -6.26 -6.13 -0.59
C TYR A 30 -5.63 -5.56 0.69
N TRP A 31 -4.34 -5.22 0.64
CA TRP A 31 -3.61 -4.70 1.80
C TRP A 31 -4.11 -3.33 2.24
N ARG A 32 -4.48 -2.45 1.31
CA ARG A 32 -5.13 -1.18 1.61
C ARG A 32 -6.42 -1.39 2.41
N ARG A 33 -7.27 -2.31 1.96
CA ARG A 33 -8.52 -2.64 2.67
C ARG A 33 -8.25 -3.19 4.08
N ARG A 34 -7.18 -3.97 4.25
CA ARG A 34 -6.76 -4.47 5.57
C ARG A 34 -6.33 -3.34 6.50
N VAL A 35 -5.51 -2.39 6.03
CA VAL A 35 -5.11 -1.20 6.82
C VAL A 35 -6.31 -0.33 7.17
N SER A 36 -7.25 -0.11 6.22
CA SER A 36 -8.49 0.62 6.50
C SER A 36 -9.33 -0.06 7.58
N SER A 37 -9.40 -1.39 7.60
CA SER A 37 -10.08 -2.12 8.68
C SER A 37 -9.42 -1.87 10.04
N LEU A 38 -8.09 -1.80 10.09
CA LEU A 38 -7.32 -1.53 11.31
C LEU A 38 -7.42 -0.08 11.78
N SER A 39 -7.74 0.87 10.91
CA SER A 39 -7.90 2.29 11.27
C SER A 39 -8.97 2.52 12.35
N THR A 40 -10.01 1.69 12.37
CA THR A 40 -11.08 1.72 13.39
C THR A 40 -10.55 1.41 14.80
N GLN A 41 -9.37 0.81 14.90
CA GLN A 41 -8.75 0.33 16.12
C GLN A 41 -7.46 1.08 16.47
N GLN A 42 -7.16 2.18 15.78
CA GLN A 42 -5.93 2.97 15.97
C GLN A 42 -5.73 3.53 17.39
N GLY A 43 -6.79 3.62 18.18
CA GLY A 43 -6.74 4.04 19.58
C GLY A 43 -6.28 2.96 20.56
N LEU A 44 -6.10 1.71 20.11
CA LEU A 44 -5.64 0.60 20.96
C LEU A 44 -4.16 0.69 21.33
N LEU A 45 -3.37 1.53 20.63
CA LEU A 45 -1.95 1.74 20.90
C LEU A 45 -1.61 3.24 20.92
N PRO A 46 -0.71 3.67 21.82
CA PRO A 46 -0.07 4.98 21.71
C PRO A 46 0.60 5.13 20.35
N GLY A 47 0.23 6.16 19.59
CA GLY A 47 0.78 6.40 18.25
C GLY A 47 0.27 5.47 17.14
N GLY A 48 -0.72 4.61 17.42
CA GLY A 48 -1.37 3.76 16.41
C GLY A 48 -1.93 4.56 15.24
N ASN A 49 -2.48 5.74 15.50
CA ASN A 49 -2.94 6.66 14.46
C ASN A 49 -1.83 7.06 13.47
N ARG A 50 -0.65 7.46 13.99
CA ARG A 50 0.49 7.87 13.16
C ARG A 50 0.97 6.71 12.29
N ARG A 51 1.03 5.51 12.85
CA ARG A 51 1.45 4.31 12.10
C ARG A 51 0.45 3.96 11.00
N VAL A 52 -0.85 3.93 11.31
CA VAL A 52 -1.91 3.68 10.32
C VAL A 52 -1.91 4.73 9.21
N THR A 53 -1.81 6.02 9.54
CA THR A 53 -1.75 7.09 8.54
C THR A 53 -0.52 6.96 7.64
N ARG A 54 0.65 6.64 8.19
CA ARG A 54 1.86 6.40 7.39
C ARG A 54 1.68 5.23 6.43
N LEU A 55 1.09 4.13 6.90
CA LEU A 55 0.80 2.97 6.05
C LEU A 55 -0.09 3.38 4.87
N LEU A 56 -1.20 4.07 5.13
CA LEU A 56 -2.12 4.53 4.08
C LEU A 56 -1.44 5.43 3.04
N ASN A 57 -0.60 6.38 3.49
CA ASN A 57 0.15 7.26 2.60
C ASN A 57 1.11 6.46 1.71
N VAL A 58 1.81 5.46 2.25
CA VAL A 58 2.69 4.60 1.44
C VAL A 58 1.88 3.82 0.40
N PHE A 59 0.70 3.31 0.75
CA PHE A 59 -0.17 2.66 -0.24
C PHE A 59 -0.60 3.61 -1.36
N ASP A 60 -0.92 4.86 -1.06
CA ASP A 60 -1.22 5.89 -2.07
C ASP A 60 -0.01 6.16 -2.98
N GLU A 61 1.19 6.26 -2.42
CA GLU A 61 2.43 6.50 -3.18
C GLU A 61 2.76 5.32 -4.11
N VAL A 62 2.62 4.08 -3.62
CA VAL A 62 2.86 2.88 -4.43
C VAL A 62 1.82 2.77 -5.55
N GLU A 63 0.54 3.05 -5.27
CA GLU A 63 -0.51 3.07 -6.28
C GLU A 63 -0.23 4.11 -7.37
N ARG A 64 0.18 5.33 -6.97
CA ARG A 64 0.60 6.38 -7.91
C ARG A 64 1.81 5.98 -8.75
N ALA A 65 2.81 5.34 -8.14
CA ALA A 65 4.00 4.87 -8.83
C ALA A 65 3.65 3.80 -9.88
N LEU A 66 2.77 2.85 -9.54
CA LEU A 66 2.31 1.81 -10.47
C LEU A 66 1.47 2.39 -11.62
N ILE A 67 0.60 3.37 -11.36
CA ILE A 67 -0.19 4.05 -12.40
C ILE A 67 0.72 4.84 -13.33
N THR A 68 1.66 5.61 -12.76
CA THR A 68 2.62 6.42 -13.53
C THR A 68 3.55 5.54 -14.36
N GLY A 69 4.05 4.44 -13.79
CA GLY A 69 4.88 3.46 -14.49
C GLY A 69 4.13 2.73 -15.61
N LYS A 70 2.84 2.43 -15.44
CA LYS A 70 1.99 1.91 -16.53
C LYS A 70 1.73 2.96 -17.62
N ALA A 71 1.61 4.24 -17.25
CA ALA A 71 1.37 5.32 -18.20
C ALA A 71 2.59 5.59 -19.11
N THR A 72 3.82 5.47 -18.60
CA THR A 72 5.04 5.51 -19.41
C THR A 72 5.19 4.28 -20.30
N ALA A 73 4.93 3.07 -19.78
CA ALA A 73 4.98 1.84 -20.58
C ALA A 73 3.95 1.80 -21.74
N ARG A 74 2.74 2.35 -21.55
CA ARG A 74 1.75 2.49 -22.64
C ARG A 74 2.17 3.52 -23.70
N ARG A 75 2.86 4.59 -23.30
CA ARG A 75 3.32 5.64 -24.24
C ARG A 75 4.47 5.18 -25.13
N SER A 76 5.31 4.25 -24.69
CA SER A 76 6.41 3.70 -25.49
C SER A 76 5.98 2.70 -26.57
N LEU A 77 4.79 2.08 -26.46
CA LEU A 77 4.28 1.10 -27.43
C LEU A 77 3.46 1.72 -28.57
N GLY A 78 3.19 3.04 -28.53
CA GLY A 78 2.42 3.76 -29.56
C GLY A 78 3.26 4.38 -30.68
N ARG A 79 4.57 4.10 -30.75
CA ARG A 79 5.48 4.76 -31.70
C ARG A 79 6.34 3.78 -32.49
N THR A 80 5.74 2.73 -33.03
CA THR A 80 6.32 2.05 -34.21
C THR A 80 5.73 2.69 -35.45
N ALA A 81 6.58 3.47 -36.09
CA ALA A 81 6.30 4.31 -37.23
C ALA A 81 5.86 3.49 -38.45
N LYS A 82 4.83 4.04 -39.11
CA LYS A 82 4.51 3.84 -40.51
C LYS A 82 5.74 4.20 -41.37
N ARG A 83 6.28 3.23 -42.11
CA ARG A 83 6.98 3.44 -43.38
C ARG A 83 6.76 2.24 -44.28
#